data_AF-A0A673L4L9-F1
#
_entry.id   AF-A0A673L4L9-F1
#
_cell.length_a   1.000
_cell.length_b   1.000
_cell.length_c   1.000
_cell.angle_alpha   90.00
_cell.angle_beta   90.00
_cell.angle_gamma   90.00
#
_symmetry.space_group_name_H-M   'P 1'
#
loop_
_entity.id
_entity.type
_entity.pdbx_description
1 polymer ?
#
loop_
_entity_poly.entity_id
_entity_poly.type
_entity_poly.pdbx_seq_one_letter_code
_entity_poly.pdbx_strand_id
1 'polypeptide(L)'
;MAQIRKLGCDGMRTNSRPELKVPQASARQEILTSLVSALDSVCSAMSKLNAEVACVTVYEDSVIAVGTEKGRIFLNSRKEIQTDFHKFCSESS
;
A
#
# COMPACT_ATOMS: atom_id res chain seq x y z
N MET A 1 14.12 -23.52 -49.69
CA MET A 1 15.30 -22.76 -49.22
C MET A 1 14.85 -21.34 -48.92
N ALA A 2 14.77 -20.96 -47.64
CA ALA A 2 14.52 -19.59 -47.22
C ALA A 2 15.68 -19.19 -46.30
N GLN A 3 16.37 -18.12 -46.66
CA GLN A 3 17.70 -17.82 -46.15
C GLN A 3 17.68 -17.18 -44.77
N ILE A 4 18.54 -17.74 -43.93
CA ILE A 4 19.04 -17.19 -42.66
C ILE A 4 19.70 -15.83 -42.93
N ARG A 5 19.20 -14.78 -42.28
CA ARG A 5 19.94 -13.52 -42.14
C ARG A 5 20.54 -13.46 -40.75
N LYS A 6 21.85 -13.73 -40.68
CA LYS A 6 22.73 -13.20 -39.62
C LYS A 6 23.21 -11.83 -40.09
N LEU A 7 23.05 -10.79 -39.27
CA LEU A 7 23.93 -9.63 -39.28
C LEU A 7 24.39 -9.41 -37.84
N GLY A 8 25.71 -9.42 -37.65
CA GLY A 8 26.35 -9.16 -36.38
C GLY A 8 26.80 -7.70 -36.22
N CYS A 9 27.21 -7.41 -34.99
CA CYS A 9 28.08 -6.33 -34.51
C CYS A 9 27.62 -4.87 -34.75
N ASP A 10 27.42 -4.12 -33.66
CA ASP A 10 28.40 -3.13 -33.21
C ASP A 10 28.14 -2.70 -31.75
N GLY A 11 29.19 -2.29 -31.05
CA GLY A 11 29.17 -2.01 -29.62
C GLY A 11 29.00 -0.53 -29.27
N MET A 12 28.97 -0.32 -27.95
CA MET A 12 29.23 0.94 -27.24
C MET A 12 28.23 2.10 -27.46
N ARG A 13 27.40 2.38 -26.44
CA ARG A 13 27.47 3.67 -25.71
C ARG A 13 26.49 3.74 -24.54
N THR A 14 27.07 4.11 -23.42
CA THR A 14 26.44 4.53 -22.17
C THR A 14 25.33 5.56 -22.42
N ASN A 15 24.14 5.29 -21.91
CA ASN A 15 23.22 6.37 -21.58
C ASN A 15 22.72 6.16 -20.15
N SER A 16 23.27 6.97 -19.25
CA SER A 16 22.92 7.05 -17.83
C SER A 16 21.48 7.52 -17.72
N ARG A 17 20.54 6.57 -17.61
CA ARG A 17 19.19 6.89 -17.16
C ARG A 17 19.31 7.36 -15.72
N PRO A 18 18.71 8.50 -15.30
CA PRO A 18 18.60 8.76 -13.88
C PRO A 18 17.67 7.67 -13.35
N GLU A 19 18.23 6.66 -12.70
CA GLU A 19 17.46 5.87 -11.76
C GLU A 19 16.91 6.87 -10.76
N LEU A 20 15.63 7.19 -10.93
CA LEU A 20 14.86 7.84 -9.90
C LEU A 20 15.10 6.98 -8.67
N LYS A 21 15.86 7.50 -7.71
CA LYS A 21 16.15 6.86 -6.43
C LYS A 21 14.81 6.76 -5.71
N VAL A 22 14.01 5.76 -6.06
CA VAL A 22 12.90 5.31 -5.24
C VAL A 22 13.58 4.88 -3.94
N PRO A 23 13.31 5.55 -2.81
CA PRO A 23 13.79 5.06 -1.53
C PRO A 23 13.37 3.61 -1.44
N GLN A 24 14.34 2.70 -1.30
CA GLN A 24 14.06 1.28 -1.15
C GLN A 24 13.23 1.15 0.13
N ALA A 25 11.91 1.13 -0.02
CA ALA A 25 11.00 0.94 1.08
C ALA A 25 11.38 -0.38 1.73
N SER A 26 11.38 -0.43 3.05
CA SER A 26 11.64 -1.69 3.73
C SER A 26 10.62 -2.73 3.28
N ALA A 27 11.00 -4.02 3.17
CA ALA A 27 10.06 -5.08 2.81
C ALA A 27 8.79 -5.07 3.69
N ARG A 28 8.91 -4.59 4.93
CA ARG A 28 7.79 -4.39 5.86
C ARG A 28 6.82 -3.31 5.38
N GLN A 29 7.32 -2.16 4.92
CA GLN A 29 6.50 -1.10 4.33
C GLN A 29 5.80 -1.54 3.05
N GLU A 30 6.45 -2.36 2.23
CA GLU A 30 5.82 -2.92 1.02
C GLU A 30 4.64 -3.84 1.37
N ILE A 31 4.81 -4.71 2.37
CA ILE A 31 3.73 -5.59 2.85
C ILE A 31 2.56 -4.77 3.41
N LEU A 32 2.83 -3.75 4.22
CA LEU A 32 1.79 -2.87 4.76
C LEU A 32 1.06 -2.11 3.66
N THR A 33 1.80 -1.56 2.70
CA THR A 33 1.21 -0.85 1.56
C THR A 33 0.30 -1.79 0.78
N SER A 34 0.77 -3.02 0.52
CA SER A 34 -0.04 -4.05 -0.15
C SER A 34 -1.31 -4.39 0.63
N LEU A 35 -1.23 -4.52 1.96
CA LEU A 35 -2.39 -4.78 2.81
C LEU A 35 -3.40 -3.62 2.73
N VAL A 36 -2.93 -2.39 2.92
CA VAL A 36 -3.79 -1.19 2.88
C VAL A 36 -4.48 -1.05 1.53
N SER A 37 -3.77 -1.29 0.42
CA SER A 37 -4.37 -1.29 -0.92
C SER A 37 -5.42 -2.38 -1.11
N ALA A 38 -5.20 -3.58 -0.58
CA ALA A 38 -6.19 -4.66 -0.64
C ALA A 38 -7.45 -4.32 0.16
N LEU A 39 -7.29 -3.76 1.37
CA LEU A 39 -8.41 -3.31 2.20
C LEU A 39 -9.21 -2.19 1.54
N ASP A 40 -8.54 -1.21 0.91
CA ASP A 40 -9.22 -0.13 0.20
C ASP A 40 -10.08 -0.66 -0.96
N SER A 41 -9.56 -1.65 -1.71
CA SER A 41 -10.33 -2.34 -2.76
C SER A 41 -11.58 -3.02 -2.22
N VAL A 42 -11.48 -3.73 -1.09
CA VAL A 42 -12.64 -4.37 -0.44
C VAL A 42 -13.64 -3.32 0.05
N CYS A 43 -13.18 -2.26 0.70
CA CYS A 43 -14.05 -1.17 1.14
C CYS A 43 -14.79 -0.51 -0.03
N SER A 44 -14.12 -0.33 -1.17
CA SER A 44 -14.71 0.17 -2.41
C SER A 44 -15.77 -0.79 -2.99
N ALA A 45 -15.60 -2.10 -2.83
CA ALA A 45 -16.62 -3.07 -3.21
C ALA A 45 -17.82 -3.02 -2.25
N MET A 46 -17.57 -2.91 -0.94
CA MET A 46 -18.61 -2.87 0.10
C MET A 46 -19.49 -1.62 -0.01
N SER A 47 -18.90 -0.47 -0.38
CA SER A 47 -19.67 0.77 -0.57
C SER A 47 -20.75 0.66 -1.64
N LYS A 48 -20.52 -0.15 -2.69
CA LYS A 48 -21.52 -0.42 -3.76
C LYS A 48 -22.72 -1.22 -3.26
N LEU A 49 -22.57 -1.93 -2.13
CA LEU A 49 -23.62 -2.69 -1.48
C LEU A 49 -24.33 -1.89 -0.38
N ASN A 50 -24.05 -0.58 -0.26
CA ASN A 50 -24.48 0.28 0.85
C ASN A 50 -24.02 -0.21 2.24
N ALA A 51 -22.99 -1.05 2.28
CA ALA A 51 -22.37 -1.48 3.51
C ALA A 51 -21.29 -0.47 3.91
N GLU A 52 -21.30 -0.04 5.17
CA GLU A 52 -20.26 0.83 5.71
C GLU A 52 -19.26 0.01 6.52
N VAL A 53 -17.98 0.22 6.27
CA VAL A 53 -16.89 -0.54 6.90
C VAL A 53 -15.80 0.43 7.32
N ALA A 54 -15.21 0.19 8.49
CA ALA A 54 -14.06 0.92 8.99
C ALA A 54 -13.05 -0.08 9.56
N CYS A 55 -11.80 0.05 9.12
CA CYS A 55 -10.68 -0.80 9.50
C CYS A 55 -9.62 0.07 10.15
N VAL A 56 -9.10 -0.36 11.30
CA VAL A 56 -7.97 0.26 11.98
C VAL A 56 -6.83 -0.74 12.01
N THR A 57 -5.63 -0.30 11.66
CA THR A 57 -4.41 -1.11 11.71
C THR A 57 -3.34 -0.34 12.46
N VAL A 58 -2.62 -1.01 13.35
CA VAL A 58 -1.47 -0.44 14.07
C VAL A 58 -0.22 -1.13 13.53
N TYR A 59 0.78 -0.34 13.19
CA TYR A 59 2.10 -0.84 12.81
C TYR A 59 3.17 0.04 13.45
N GLU A 60 4.01 -0.57 14.28
CA GLU A 60 4.97 0.18 15.11
C GLU A 60 4.22 1.29 15.87
N ASP A 61 4.57 2.56 15.67
CA ASP A 61 3.90 3.71 16.28
C ASP A 61 2.85 4.38 15.37
N SER A 62 2.50 3.74 14.24
CA SER A 62 1.59 4.29 13.24
C SER A 62 0.21 3.64 13.30
N VAL A 63 -0.83 4.47 13.38
CA VAL A 63 -2.23 4.05 13.22
C VAL A 63 -2.71 4.39 11.82
N ILE A 64 -3.25 3.40 11.12
CA ILE A 64 -3.75 3.52 9.75
C ILE A 64 -5.24 3.21 9.77
N ALA A 65 -6.05 4.13 9.24
CA ALA A 65 -7.48 3.97 9.08
C ALA A 65 -7.84 3.80 7.60
N VAL A 66 -8.49 2.68 7.28
CA VAL A 66 -9.04 2.36 5.95
C VAL A 66 -10.54 2.13 6.10
N GLY A 67 -11.33 2.32 5.06
CA GLY A 67 -12.78 2.14 5.19
C GLY A 67 -13.54 2.74 4.04
N THR A 68 -14.86 2.58 4.08
CA THR A 68 -15.78 3.37 3.27
C THR A 68 -15.77 4.83 3.72
N GLU A 69 -16.38 5.73 2.94
CA GLU A 69 -16.37 7.15 3.23
C GLU A 69 -16.88 7.46 4.65
N LYS A 70 -18.05 6.93 5.03
CA LYS A 70 -18.60 7.17 6.37
C LYS A 70 -17.80 6.47 7.45
N GLY A 71 -17.27 5.27 7.18
CA GLY A 71 -16.42 4.53 8.11
C GLY A 71 -15.14 5.28 8.46
N ARG A 72 -14.46 5.83 7.45
CA ARG A 72 -13.28 6.68 7.65
C ARG A 72 -13.62 7.98 8.40
N ILE A 73 -14.71 8.65 8.02
CA ILE A 73 -15.16 9.87 8.70
C ILE A 73 -15.45 9.58 10.18
N PHE A 74 -16.12 8.47 10.50
CA PHE A 74 -16.41 8.05 11.86
C PHE A 74 -15.13 7.89 12.69
N LEU A 75 -14.15 7.12 12.18
CA LEU A 75 -12.86 6.93 12.87
C LEU A 75 -12.09 8.24 13.05
N ASN A 76 -12.07 9.10 12.01
CA ASN A 76 -11.38 10.39 12.07
C ASN A 76 -12.04 11.36 13.06
N SER A 77 -13.36 11.31 13.20
CA SER A 77 -14.11 12.10 14.18
C SER A 77 -13.90 11.64 15.62
N ARG A 78 -13.49 10.37 15.82
CA ARG A 78 -13.30 9.73 17.13
C ARG A 78 -11.89 9.20 17.29
N LYS A 79 -10.94 10.11 17.51
CA LYS A 79 -9.54 9.79 17.76
C LYS A 79 -9.31 8.89 18.98
N GLU A 80 -10.26 8.90 19.92
CA GLU A 80 -10.29 8.06 21.12
C GLU A 80 -10.21 6.57 20.74
N ILE A 81 -11.04 6.13 19.78
CA ILE A 81 -11.09 4.74 19.31
C ILE A 81 -9.74 4.31 18.74
N GLN A 82 -9.11 5.17 17.93
CA GLN A 82 -7.79 4.90 17.33
C GLN A 82 -6.70 4.82 18.40
N THR A 83 -6.78 5.70 19.40
CA THR A 83 -5.81 5.77 20.51
C THR A 83 -5.92 4.56 21.42
N ASP A 84 -7.14 4.16 21.78
CA ASP A 84 -7.39 3.02 22.65
C ASP A 84 -7.00 1.70 21.96
N PHE A 85 -7.27 1.59 20.65
CA PHE A 85 -6.81 0.45 19.87
C PHE A 85 -5.28 0.38 19.81
N HIS A 86 -4.59 1.51 19.59
CA HIS A 86 -3.14 1.57 19.65
C HIS A 86 -2.58 1.16 21.01
N LYS A 87 -3.13 1.72 22.10
CA LYS A 87 -2.72 1.37 23.47
C LYS A 87 -2.87 -0.13 23.72
N PHE A 88 -4.03 -0.69 23.40
CA PHE A 88 -4.29 -2.13 23.53
C PHE A 88 -3.26 -2.97 22.78
N CYS A 89 -2.95 -2.62 21.53
CA CYS A 89 -1.93 -3.30 20.73
C CYS A 89 -0.50 -3.14 21.32
N SER A 90 -0.17 -1.98 21.89
CA SER A 90 1.14 -1.71 22.48
C SER A 90 1.36 -2.40 23.83
N GLU A 91 0.31 -2.57 24.64
CA GLU A 91 0.38 -3.29 25.92
C GLU A 91 0.43 -4.81 25.74
N SER A 92 0.02 -5.31 24.57
CA SER A 92 -0.06 -6.74 24.26
C SER A 92 1.21 -7.33 23.62
N SER A 93 2.26 -6.53 23.40
CA SER A 93 3.48 -6.94 22.68
C SER A 93 4.67 -7.24 23.58
#